data_AF-A0A5N6RIF5-F1
#
_entry.id   AF-A0A5N6RIF5-F1
#
_cell.length_a   1.000
_cell.length_b   1.000
_cell.length_c   1.000
_cell.angle_alpha   90.00
_cell.angle_beta   90.00
_cell.angle_gamma   90.00
#
_symmetry.space_group_name_H-M   'P 1'
#
loop_
_entity.id
_entity.type
_entity.pdbx_description
1 polymer ?
#
loop_
_entity_poly.entity_id
_entity_poly.type
_entity_poly.pdbx_seq_one_letter_code
_entity_poly.pdbx_strand_id
1 'polypeptide(L)'
;MPIFVLNCESLRFLAMSLHGGVLQLPSSIGFTKLQSLSLTHVQVLDELFVERVLSSCNSLDKLCLDAVNGINNINIRSSSLKYLEIRGYEHDDLFHLNVFGELLEELIIHWKFTPSGVRSLEMATPLLKCFTWGGFAPDNCLFGNLKCLCYCALSLEQLSSSWSPPYLEFFHILEPIEELVIHAQCLKHTSASKKPIVAMPSRK
;
A
#
# COMPACT_ATOMS: atom_id res chain seq x y z
N MET A 1 17.47 -18.24 6.24
CA MET A 1 16.96 -18.35 7.63
C MET A 1 17.27 -19.74 8.17
N PRO A 2 17.66 -19.89 9.45
CA PRO A 2 17.87 -21.22 10.02
C PRO A 2 16.57 -22.02 10.06
N ILE A 3 16.59 -23.27 9.57
CA ILE A 3 15.40 -24.12 9.40
C ILE A 3 14.64 -24.34 10.72
N PHE A 4 15.33 -24.37 11.85
CA PHE A 4 14.70 -24.54 13.16
C PHE A 4 13.78 -23.39 13.57
N VAL A 5 14.00 -22.17 13.05
CA VAL A 5 13.11 -21.04 13.33
C VAL A 5 11.74 -21.30 12.71
N LEU A 6 11.71 -21.86 11.49
CA LEU A 6 10.48 -22.15 10.72
C LEU A 6 9.52 -23.13 11.40
N ASN A 7 10.05 -23.97 12.29
CA ASN A 7 9.30 -24.99 13.01
C ASN A 7 8.98 -24.56 14.46
N CYS A 8 9.25 -23.30 14.82
CA CYS A 8 8.95 -22.81 16.16
C CYS A 8 7.45 -22.50 16.27
N GLU A 9 6.66 -23.51 16.67
CA GLU A 9 5.20 -23.39 16.84
C GLU A 9 4.77 -22.38 17.91
N SER A 10 5.69 -21.96 18.78
CA SER A 10 5.44 -20.94 19.80
C SER A 10 5.73 -19.50 19.32
N LEU A 11 6.33 -19.35 18.13
CA LEU A 11 6.74 -18.06 17.61
C LEU A 11 5.50 -17.21 17.28
N ARG A 12 5.42 -16.04 17.91
CA ARG A 12 4.34 -15.06 17.72
C ARG A 12 4.78 -13.82 16.95
N PHE A 13 6.07 -13.50 17.00
CA PHE A 13 6.65 -12.30 16.41
C PHE A 13 7.90 -12.70 15.65
N LEU A 14 7.97 -12.33 14.37
CA LEU A 14 9.14 -12.51 13.54
C LEU A 14 9.47 -11.19 12.86
N ALA A 15 10.62 -10.63 13.18
CA ALA A 15 11.20 -9.50 12.46
C ALA A 15 12.50 -9.95 11.81
N MET A 16 12.68 -9.64 10.54
CA MET A 16 13.86 -10.02 9.79
C MET A 16 14.33 -8.86 8.92
N SER A 17 15.61 -8.54 9.04
CA SER A 17 16.29 -7.71 8.05
C SER A 17 17.44 -8.48 7.44
N LEU A 18 17.49 -8.54 6.11
CA LEU A 18 18.51 -9.29 5.39
C LEU A 18 19.48 -8.39 4.61
N HIS A 19 19.38 -7.06 4.76
CA HIS A 19 20.25 -6.10 4.06
C HIS A 19 20.34 -6.36 2.54
N GLY A 20 19.22 -6.70 1.90
CA GLY A 20 19.11 -7.06 0.49
C GLY A 20 19.33 -8.56 0.19
N GLY A 21 19.58 -9.37 1.22
CA GLY A 21 19.75 -10.81 1.11
C GLY A 21 18.47 -11.53 0.69
N VAL A 22 18.66 -12.70 0.07
CA VAL A 22 17.55 -13.52 -0.44
C VAL A 22 16.87 -14.28 0.70
N LEU A 23 15.57 -14.08 0.86
CA LEU A 23 14.70 -14.89 1.71
C LEU A 23 14.04 -15.97 0.88
N GLN A 24 14.36 -17.21 1.21
CA GLN A 24 13.63 -18.39 0.76
C GLN A 24 12.95 -19.03 1.96
N LEU A 25 11.63 -19.14 1.89
CA LEU A 25 10.85 -19.93 2.83
C LEU A 25 10.59 -21.32 2.22
N PRO A 26 10.60 -22.39 3.04
CA PRO A 26 10.15 -23.70 2.62
C PRO A 26 8.69 -23.64 2.14
N SER A 27 8.28 -24.65 1.38
CA SER A 27 6.92 -24.78 0.87
C SER A 27 5.84 -24.89 1.96
N SER A 28 6.22 -25.35 3.16
CA SER A 28 5.37 -25.35 4.34
C SER A 28 6.03 -24.52 5.44
N ILE A 29 5.31 -23.51 5.91
CA ILE A 29 5.75 -22.62 6.99
C ILE A 29 5.03 -23.08 8.27
N GLY A 30 5.79 -23.42 9.32
CA GLY A 30 5.24 -23.92 10.60
C GLY A 30 4.74 -22.83 11.55
N PHE A 31 4.54 -21.60 11.07
CA PHE A 31 4.22 -20.41 11.85
C PHE A 31 2.73 -20.31 12.22
N THR A 32 2.17 -21.37 12.78
CA THR A 32 0.73 -21.47 13.08
C THR A 32 0.22 -20.43 14.09
N LYS A 33 1.09 -19.98 15.00
CA LYS A 33 0.79 -18.96 16.04
C LYS A 33 1.41 -17.59 15.76
N LEU A 34 1.99 -17.39 14.58
CA LEU A 34 2.61 -16.11 14.24
C LEU A 34 1.52 -15.05 14.10
N GLN A 35 1.68 -13.97 14.86
CA GLN A 35 0.76 -12.85 14.93
C GLN A 35 1.33 -11.64 14.18
N SER A 36 2.65 -11.43 14.27
CA SER A 36 3.32 -10.34 13.58
C SER A 36 4.51 -10.80 12.75
N LEU A 37 4.54 -10.35 11.50
CA LEU A 37 5.66 -10.51 10.59
C LEU A 37 6.14 -9.15 10.10
N SER A 38 7.44 -8.87 10.25
CA SER A 38 8.10 -7.70 9.69
C SER A 38 9.30 -8.11 8.86
N LEU A 39 9.32 -7.73 7.58
CA LEU A 39 10.42 -7.98 6.66
C LEU A 39 11.00 -6.66 6.18
N THR A 40 12.32 -6.52 6.27
CA THR A 40 13.01 -5.25 6.00
C THR A 40 14.25 -5.46 5.14
N HIS A 41 14.33 -4.85 3.97
CA HIS A 41 15.44 -5.02 3.02
C HIS A 41 15.68 -6.49 2.68
N VAL A 42 14.71 -7.10 1.99
CA VAL A 42 14.70 -8.52 1.65
C VAL A 42 14.48 -8.69 0.16
N GLN A 43 15.23 -9.59 -0.48
CA GLN A 43 14.92 -10.06 -1.83
C GLN A 43 14.14 -11.37 -1.73
N VAL A 44 13.03 -11.50 -2.44
CA VAL A 44 12.36 -12.79 -2.65
C VAL A 44 12.46 -13.20 -4.12
N LEU A 45 12.32 -14.50 -4.38
CA LEU A 45 12.33 -15.06 -5.73
C LEU A 45 10.97 -15.65 -6.14
N ASP A 46 10.03 -15.68 -5.21
CA ASP A 46 8.69 -16.17 -5.45
C ASP A 46 7.73 -15.00 -5.47
N GLU A 47 7.06 -14.81 -6.60
CA GLU A 47 6.09 -13.73 -6.79
C GLU A 47 4.87 -13.88 -5.86
N LEU A 48 4.54 -15.11 -5.45
CA LEU A 48 3.41 -15.41 -4.56
C LEU A 48 3.80 -15.44 -3.07
N PHE A 49 4.94 -14.84 -2.73
CA PHE A 49 5.54 -14.97 -1.41
C PHE A 49 4.58 -14.48 -0.30
N VAL A 50 3.93 -13.34 -0.53
CA VAL A 50 3.04 -12.72 0.46
C VAL A 50 1.79 -13.57 0.65
N GLU A 51 1.20 -14.06 -0.43
CA GLU A 51 0.04 -14.95 -0.45
C GLU A 51 0.33 -16.26 0.29
N ARG A 52 1.53 -16.83 0.08
CA ARG A 52 1.97 -18.04 0.80
C ARG A 52 2.14 -17.80 2.29
N VAL A 53 2.69 -16.65 2.68
CA VAL A 53 2.78 -16.26 4.10
C VAL A 53 1.38 -16.15 4.71
N LEU A 54 0.47 -15.42 4.06
CA LEU A 54 -0.90 -15.20 4.55
C LEU A 54 -1.71 -16.50 4.65
N SER A 55 -1.58 -17.39 3.67
CA SER A 55 -2.27 -18.70 3.68
C SER A 55 -1.70 -19.69 4.69
N SER A 56 -0.43 -19.53 5.10
CA SER A 56 0.21 -20.40 6.09
C SER A 56 0.07 -19.90 7.53
N CYS A 57 -0.09 -18.60 7.73
CA CYS A 57 -0.09 -17.95 9.05
C CYS A 57 -1.50 -17.46 9.42
N ASN A 58 -2.41 -18.37 9.75
CA ASN A 58 -3.82 -18.02 10.04
C ASN A 58 -4.00 -17.03 11.21
N SER A 59 -3.04 -16.97 12.14
CA SER A 59 -3.07 -16.07 13.30
C SER A 59 -2.49 -14.68 13.03
N LEU A 60 -2.02 -14.41 11.80
CA LEU A 60 -1.28 -13.20 11.47
C LEU A 60 -2.21 -11.97 11.47
N ASP A 61 -2.06 -11.12 12.47
CA ASP A 61 -2.81 -9.87 12.62
C ASP A 61 -2.02 -8.64 12.14
N LYS A 62 -0.68 -8.74 12.05
CA LYS A 62 0.20 -7.64 11.63
C LYS A 62 1.22 -8.08 10.57
N LEU A 63 1.22 -7.39 9.44
CA LEU A 63 2.20 -7.59 8.37
C LEU A 63 2.88 -6.26 7.99
N CYS A 64 4.20 -6.23 8.07
CA CYS A 64 5.03 -5.12 7.63
C CYS A 64 6.01 -5.61 6.55
N LEU A 65 5.95 -4.99 5.37
CA LEU A 65 6.86 -5.23 4.24
C LEU A 65 7.57 -3.91 3.94
N ASP A 66 8.89 -3.87 4.15
CA ASP A 66 9.71 -2.67 3.98
C ASP A 66 10.91 -3.00 3.09
N ALA A 67 11.01 -2.38 1.91
CA ALA A 67 12.02 -2.72 0.89
C ALA A 67 12.07 -4.24 0.59
N VAL A 68 10.92 -4.82 0.23
CA VAL A 68 10.83 -6.22 -0.20
C VAL A 68 10.81 -6.28 -1.72
N ASN A 69 11.91 -6.75 -2.30
CA ASN A 69 12.13 -6.74 -3.76
C ASN A 69 11.84 -8.12 -4.38
N GLY A 70 11.62 -8.14 -5.70
CA GLY A 70 11.28 -9.35 -6.45
C GLY A 70 9.80 -9.74 -6.40
N ILE A 71 8.93 -8.80 -6.06
CA ILE A 71 7.47 -8.98 -6.07
C ILE A 71 6.85 -7.90 -6.94
N ASN A 72 6.25 -8.33 -8.05
CA ASN A 72 5.62 -7.39 -8.97
C ASN A 72 4.14 -7.19 -8.64
N ASN A 73 3.52 -8.14 -7.95
CA ASN A 73 2.10 -8.12 -7.62
C ASN A 73 1.90 -8.62 -6.20
N ILE A 74 1.14 -7.87 -5.41
CA ILE A 74 0.77 -8.29 -4.06
C ILE A 74 -0.75 -8.40 -4.01
N ASN A 75 -1.25 -9.60 -3.67
CA ASN A 75 -2.66 -9.86 -3.43
C ASN A 75 -2.91 -10.24 -1.97
N ILE A 76 -3.23 -9.24 -1.15
CA ILE A 76 -3.58 -9.47 0.24
C ILE A 76 -5.02 -9.96 0.30
N ARG A 77 -5.19 -11.25 0.66
CA ARG A 77 -6.46 -11.82 1.09
C ARG A 77 -6.28 -12.44 2.46
N SER A 78 -6.78 -11.77 3.49
CA SER A 78 -6.68 -12.26 4.87
C SER A 78 -7.97 -12.02 5.64
N SER A 79 -8.34 -13.01 6.44
CA SER A 79 -9.46 -12.97 7.38
C SER A 79 -9.05 -12.60 8.80
N SER A 80 -7.75 -12.47 9.10
CA SER A 80 -7.23 -12.17 10.44
C SER A 80 -6.38 -10.91 10.52
N LEU A 81 -5.90 -10.39 9.38
CA LEU A 81 -5.01 -9.24 9.32
C LEU A 81 -5.74 -7.96 9.75
N LYS A 82 -5.18 -7.25 10.73
CA LYS A 82 -5.68 -5.98 11.28
C LYS A 82 -4.79 -4.79 10.93
N TYR A 83 -3.50 -5.03 10.76
CA TYR A 83 -2.52 -4.02 10.40
C TYR A 83 -1.71 -4.48 9.18
N LEU A 84 -1.65 -3.61 8.17
CA LEU A 84 -0.83 -3.82 6.98
C LEU A 84 0.02 -2.58 6.71
N GLU A 85 1.29 -2.81 6.47
CA GLU A 85 2.24 -1.77 6.11
C GLU A 85 3.12 -2.24 4.96
N ILE A 86 3.15 -1.46 3.88
CA ILE A 86 3.92 -1.71 2.69
C ILE A 86 4.73 -0.46 2.37
N ARG A 87 6.05 -0.58 2.38
CA ARG A 87 7.00 0.48 2.03
C ARG A 87 7.88 0.05 0.87
N GLY A 88 7.64 0.68 -0.26
CA GLY A 88 8.45 0.69 -1.46
C GLY A 88 9.35 1.92 -1.55
N TYR A 89 10.53 1.74 -2.15
CA TYR A 89 11.51 2.80 -2.38
C TYR A 89 11.82 2.93 -3.88
N GLU A 90 12.75 3.82 -4.22
CA GLU A 90 13.23 3.96 -5.60
C GLU A 90 13.66 2.59 -6.14
N HIS A 91 13.18 2.23 -7.35
CA HIS A 91 13.32 0.91 -7.98
C HIS A 91 12.41 -0.21 -7.47
N ASP A 92 11.29 0.10 -6.82
CA ASP A 92 10.28 -0.91 -6.50
C ASP A 92 9.60 -1.50 -7.76
N ASP A 93 9.67 -2.83 -7.87
CA ASP A 93 9.11 -3.65 -8.94
C ASP A 93 7.59 -3.88 -8.79
N LEU A 94 6.97 -3.51 -7.66
CA LEU A 94 5.54 -3.72 -7.40
C LEU A 94 4.69 -2.90 -8.36
N PHE A 95 3.95 -3.51 -9.28
CA PHE A 95 3.01 -2.86 -10.19
C PHE A 95 1.58 -2.84 -9.65
N HIS A 96 1.12 -3.96 -9.09
CA HIS A 96 -0.27 -4.13 -8.69
C HIS A 96 -0.37 -4.49 -7.21
N LEU A 97 -1.10 -3.68 -6.45
CA LEU A 97 -1.40 -3.93 -5.05
C LEU A 97 -2.91 -4.08 -4.88
N ASN A 98 -3.33 -5.28 -4.49
CA ASN A 98 -4.72 -5.60 -4.20
C ASN A 98 -4.87 -5.92 -2.71
N VAL A 99 -5.72 -5.19 -2.00
CA VAL A 99 -5.90 -5.33 -0.55
C VAL A 99 -7.34 -5.66 -0.20
N PHE A 100 -7.59 -6.93 0.12
CA PHE A 100 -8.89 -7.44 0.55
C PHE A 100 -8.77 -8.00 1.98
N GLY A 101 -9.17 -7.19 2.96
CA GLY A 101 -9.06 -7.52 4.38
C GLY A 101 -10.31 -7.14 5.13
N GLU A 102 -11.09 -8.13 5.55
CA GLU A 102 -12.37 -7.91 6.24
C GLU A 102 -12.18 -7.30 7.64
N LEU A 103 -11.06 -7.64 8.30
CA LEU A 103 -10.71 -7.16 9.64
C LEU A 103 -9.61 -6.10 9.63
N LEU A 104 -9.19 -5.61 8.44
CA LEU A 104 -8.10 -4.64 8.35
C LEU A 104 -8.56 -3.30 8.92
N GLU A 105 -7.91 -2.85 10.00
CA GLU A 105 -8.23 -1.60 10.70
C GLU A 105 -7.24 -0.49 10.34
N GLU A 106 -5.99 -0.83 10.02
CA GLU A 106 -4.94 0.12 9.69
C GLU A 106 -4.14 -0.31 8.45
N LEU A 107 -3.98 0.64 7.53
CA LEU A 107 -3.23 0.48 6.30
C LEU A 107 -2.24 1.64 6.12
N ILE A 108 -0.97 1.30 5.94
CA ILE A 108 0.09 2.24 5.60
C ILE A 108 0.71 1.82 4.27
N ILE A 109 0.62 2.69 3.28
CA ILE A 109 1.28 2.52 1.98
C ILE A 109 2.26 3.65 1.81
N HIS A 110 3.53 3.33 1.62
CA HIS A 110 4.53 4.28 1.12
C HIS A 110 5.10 3.72 -0.16
N TRP A 111 4.64 4.20 -1.31
CA TRP A 111 4.95 3.57 -2.59
C TRP A 111 5.76 4.51 -3.46
N LYS A 112 7.08 4.41 -3.39
CA LYS A 112 7.97 5.05 -4.36
C LYS A 112 8.34 4.03 -5.42
N PHE A 113 8.47 4.49 -6.65
CA PHE A 113 8.80 3.65 -7.79
C PHE A 113 9.30 4.47 -8.97
N THR A 114 9.99 3.81 -9.88
CA THR A 114 10.35 4.40 -11.17
C THR A 114 9.09 4.50 -12.06
N PRO A 115 8.79 5.66 -12.66
CA PRO A 115 7.64 5.85 -13.56
C PRO A 115 7.70 4.97 -14.82
N SER A 116 7.30 3.72 -14.71
CA SER A 116 7.27 2.77 -15.82
C SER A 116 6.16 1.75 -15.62
N GLY A 117 5.49 1.40 -16.72
CA GLY A 117 4.36 0.48 -16.77
C GLY A 117 3.12 1.00 -16.03
N VAL A 118 1.99 0.32 -16.23
CA VAL A 118 0.72 0.68 -15.61
C VAL A 118 0.68 0.10 -14.20
N ARG A 119 0.36 0.94 -13.22
CA ARG A 119 0.25 0.54 -11.81
C ARG A 119 -1.18 0.65 -11.33
N SER A 120 -1.55 -0.19 -10.37
CA SER A 120 -2.88 -0.16 -9.79
C SER A 120 -2.91 -0.45 -8.30
N LEU A 121 -3.80 0.26 -7.61
CA LEU A 121 -4.21 -0.02 -6.25
C LEU A 121 -5.70 -0.38 -6.25
N GLU A 122 -6.03 -1.60 -5.83
CA GLU A 122 -7.41 -1.98 -5.54
C GLU A 122 -7.53 -2.34 -4.06
N MET A 123 -8.59 -1.90 -3.41
CA MET A 123 -8.83 -2.30 -2.03
C MET A 123 -10.30 -2.41 -1.67
N ALA A 124 -10.64 -3.44 -0.90
CA ALA A 124 -11.93 -3.57 -0.23
C ALA A 124 -11.69 -3.96 1.22
N THR A 125 -11.71 -2.96 2.09
CA THR A 125 -11.36 -3.06 3.52
C THR A 125 -12.42 -2.33 4.34
N PRO A 126 -13.59 -2.96 4.58
CA PRO A 126 -14.78 -2.27 5.10
C PRO A 126 -14.63 -1.77 6.54
N LEU A 127 -13.70 -2.34 7.32
CA LEU A 127 -13.41 -1.95 8.70
C LEU A 127 -12.17 -1.05 8.84
N LEU A 128 -11.62 -0.55 7.72
CA LEU A 128 -10.45 0.32 7.74
C LEU A 128 -10.78 1.62 8.46
N LYS A 129 -10.00 1.95 9.49
CA LYS A 129 -10.13 3.15 10.33
C LYS A 129 -9.05 4.18 10.03
N CYS A 130 -7.83 3.70 9.80
CA CYS A 130 -6.65 4.53 9.57
C CYS A 130 -6.01 4.20 8.23
N PHE A 131 -5.87 5.20 7.36
CA PHE A 131 -5.19 5.06 6.08
C PHE A 131 -4.12 6.13 5.89
N THR A 132 -2.86 5.70 5.83
CA THR A 132 -1.74 6.58 5.49
C THR A 132 -1.20 6.21 4.12
N TRP A 133 -1.06 7.21 3.26
CA TRP A 133 -0.53 7.04 1.91
C TRP A 133 0.55 8.07 1.59
N GLY A 134 1.77 7.59 1.42
CA GLY A 134 2.92 8.36 0.97
C GLY A 134 3.53 7.85 -0.34
N GLY A 135 4.35 8.69 -0.97
CA GLY A 135 5.04 8.37 -2.22
C GLY A 135 4.17 8.73 -3.43
N PHE A 136 4.17 7.93 -4.47
CA PHE A 136 3.43 8.18 -5.69
C PHE A 136 2.06 7.49 -5.66
N ALA A 137 1.05 8.08 -6.32
CA ALA A 137 -0.19 7.34 -6.58
C ALA A 137 -0.12 6.62 -7.95
N PRO A 138 -0.66 5.40 -8.06
CA PRO A 138 -0.64 4.63 -9.29
C PRO A 138 -1.62 5.22 -10.31
N ASP A 139 -1.54 4.72 -11.54
CA ASP A 139 -2.39 5.17 -12.65
C ASP A 139 -3.88 4.87 -12.39
N ASN A 140 -4.15 3.72 -11.78
CA ASN A 140 -5.52 3.26 -11.50
C ASN A 140 -5.72 3.02 -10.01
N CYS A 141 -6.78 3.58 -9.45
CA CYS A 141 -7.16 3.35 -8.06
C CYS A 141 -8.63 2.91 -8.00
N LEU A 142 -8.89 1.81 -7.31
CA LEU A 142 -10.23 1.30 -7.06
C LEU A 142 -10.40 1.12 -5.55
N PHE A 143 -11.16 2.04 -4.96
CA PHE A 143 -11.49 2.00 -3.54
C PHE A 143 -12.89 1.43 -3.37
N GLY A 144 -13.00 0.35 -2.61
CA GLY A 144 -14.26 -0.15 -2.11
C GLY A 144 -14.85 0.81 -1.07
N ASN A 145 -15.88 0.32 -0.39
CA ASN A 145 -16.55 1.09 0.66
C ASN A 145 -15.64 1.29 1.90
N LEU A 146 -15.33 2.55 2.23
CA LEU A 146 -14.49 2.95 3.37
C LEU A 146 -15.29 3.65 4.49
N LYS A 147 -16.52 3.19 4.76
CA LYS A 147 -17.43 3.79 5.77
C LYS A 147 -16.87 3.94 7.18
N CYS A 148 -15.88 3.13 7.57
CA CYS A 148 -15.27 3.17 8.90
C CYS A 148 -14.03 4.07 8.97
N LEU A 149 -13.61 4.67 7.85
CA LEU A 149 -12.38 5.45 7.77
C LEU A 149 -12.56 6.78 8.51
N CYS A 150 -11.90 6.92 9.65
CA CYS A 150 -11.92 8.14 10.46
C CYS A 150 -10.63 8.95 10.34
N TYR A 151 -9.50 8.31 10.03
CA TYR A 151 -8.20 8.97 9.86
C TYR A 151 -7.63 8.72 8.46
N CYS A 152 -7.26 9.78 7.75
CA CYS A 152 -6.48 9.68 6.52
C CYS A 152 -5.33 10.68 6.48
N ALA A 153 -4.15 10.20 6.12
CA ALA A 153 -2.96 11.03 5.87
C ALA A 153 -2.43 10.81 4.46
N LEU A 154 -2.32 11.89 3.69
CA LEU A 154 -1.86 11.87 2.31
C LEU A 154 -0.58 12.71 2.16
N SER A 155 0.51 12.05 1.78
CA SER A 155 1.82 12.64 1.49
C SER A 155 2.29 12.21 0.11
N LEU A 156 1.62 12.72 -0.92
CA LEU A 156 1.80 12.24 -2.28
C LEU A 156 2.72 13.14 -3.11
N GLU A 157 3.65 12.48 -3.78
CA GLU A 157 4.67 13.09 -4.63
C GLU A 157 4.19 13.14 -6.08
N GLN A 158 4.67 14.14 -6.80
CA GLN A 158 4.26 14.37 -8.18
C GLN A 158 5.13 13.54 -9.12
N LEU A 159 4.50 12.68 -9.93
CA LEU A 159 5.19 11.98 -11.03
C LEU A 159 5.53 12.93 -12.20
N SER A 160 4.58 13.79 -12.58
CA SER A 160 4.73 14.73 -13.70
C SER A 160 3.76 15.92 -13.61
N SER A 161 4.02 16.97 -14.39
CA SER A 161 3.19 18.18 -14.46
C SER A 161 1.81 18.00 -15.10
N SER A 162 1.58 16.88 -15.80
CA SER A 162 0.30 16.54 -16.45
C SER A 162 -0.53 15.52 -15.68
N TRP A 163 0.01 15.00 -14.58
CA TRP A 163 -0.64 13.98 -13.78
C TRP A 163 -1.68 14.64 -12.87
N SER A 164 -2.95 14.38 -13.17
CA SER A 164 -4.05 14.71 -12.27
C SER A 164 -4.26 13.53 -11.32
N PRO A 165 -3.89 13.66 -10.04
CA PRO A 165 -4.13 12.58 -9.11
C PRO A 165 -5.63 12.25 -8.98
N PRO A 166 -5.99 10.99 -8.73
CA PRO A 166 -7.39 10.57 -8.54
C PRO A 166 -8.01 11.09 -7.22
N TYR A 167 -7.43 12.11 -6.57
CA TYR A 167 -7.88 12.61 -5.27
C TYR A 167 -9.34 13.03 -5.27
N LEU A 168 -9.86 13.54 -6.39
CA LEU A 168 -11.25 14.00 -6.44
C LEU A 168 -12.23 12.85 -6.17
N GLU A 169 -12.01 11.68 -6.77
CA GLU A 169 -12.83 10.49 -6.51
C GLU A 169 -12.58 9.95 -5.10
N PHE A 170 -11.33 10.00 -4.63
CA PHE A 170 -10.99 9.59 -3.27
C PHE A 170 -11.70 10.45 -2.21
N PHE A 171 -11.76 11.78 -2.38
CA PHE A 171 -12.41 12.68 -1.43
C PHE A 171 -13.94 12.47 -1.34
N HIS A 172 -14.57 12.00 -2.40
CA HIS A 172 -16.00 11.63 -2.35
C HIS A 172 -16.27 10.40 -1.47
N ILE A 173 -15.25 9.57 -1.21
CA ILE A 173 -15.35 8.37 -0.38
C ILE A 173 -15.07 8.69 1.10
N LEU A 174 -14.52 9.87 1.40
CA LEU A 174 -14.17 10.32 2.75
C LEU A 174 -15.33 10.98 3.52
N GLU A 175 -16.59 10.75 3.15
CA GLU A 175 -17.75 11.35 3.85
C GLU A 175 -17.74 11.20 5.39
N PRO A 176 -17.27 10.10 6.01
CA PRO A 176 -17.23 9.94 7.47
C PRO A 176 -15.90 10.36 8.12
N ILE A 177 -14.96 10.98 7.39
CA ILE A 177 -13.61 11.24 7.91
C ILE A 177 -13.62 12.27 9.05
N GLU A 178 -12.92 11.96 10.15
CA GLU A 178 -12.79 12.84 11.31
C GLU A 178 -11.50 13.64 11.25
N GLU A 179 -10.40 13.01 10.83
CA GLU A 179 -9.08 13.61 10.72
C GLU A 179 -8.49 13.38 9.32
N LEU A 180 -8.20 14.48 8.64
CA LEU A 180 -7.61 14.49 7.30
C LEU A 180 -6.32 15.32 7.30
N VAL A 181 -5.20 14.66 7.10
CA VAL A 181 -3.88 15.30 6.96
C VAL A 181 -3.49 15.28 5.49
N ILE A 182 -3.35 16.47 4.89
CA ILE A 182 -2.87 16.62 3.51
C ILE A 182 -1.56 17.40 3.56
N HIS A 183 -0.47 16.77 3.12
CA HIS A 183 0.81 17.47 3.00
C HIS A 183 0.81 18.44 1.81
N ALA A 184 1.52 19.56 1.94
CA ALA A 184 1.51 20.66 0.96
C ALA A 184 1.86 20.24 -0.48
N GLN A 185 2.65 19.17 -0.63
CA GLN A 185 2.97 18.59 -1.95
C GLN A 185 1.73 18.12 -2.73
N CYS A 186 0.67 17.70 -2.04
CA CYS A 186 -0.60 17.29 -2.65
C CYS A 186 -1.43 18.48 -3.19
N LEU A 187 -1.17 19.71 -2.73
CA LEU A 187 -2.00 20.90 -2.99
C LEU A 187 -1.52 21.77 -4.17
N LYS A 188 -0.36 21.47 -4.77
CA LYS A 188 0.30 22.32 -5.78
C LYS A 188 -0.47 22.47 -7.12
N HIS A 189 -1.65 21.86 -7.26
CA HIS A 189 -2.43 21.84 -8.50
C HIS A 189 -3.63 22.80 -8.55
N THR A 190 -4.00 23.48 -7.46
CA THR A 190 -5.23 24.32 -7.44
C THR A 190 -5.08 25.72 -8.05
N SER A 191 -3.87 26.15 -8.45
CA SER A 191 -3.64 27.53 -8.93
C SER A 191 -3.48 27.69 -10.45
N ALA A 192 -3.74 26.68 -11.27
CA ALA A 192 -3.54 26.77 -12.73
C ALA A 192 -4.78 26.39 -13.56
N SER A 193 -5.79 27.26 -13.60
CA SER A 193 -6.37 27.80 -14.85
C SER A 193 -7.73 28.49 -14.63
N LYS A 194 -7.72 29.83 -14.53
CA LYS A 194 -8.78 30.65 -15.13
C LYS A 194 -8.09 31.56 -16.15
N LYS A 195 -8.07 31.15 -17.42
CA LYS A 195 -7.76 32.12 -18.50
C LYS A 195 -8.94 33.09 -18.59
N PRO A 196 -8.72 34.42 -18.58
CA PRO A 196 -9.79 35.36 -18.85
C PRO A 196 -10.25 35.19 -20.30
N ILE A 197 -11.57 35.13 -20.48
CA ILE A 197 -12.20 35.18 -21.81
C ILE A 197 -11.83 36.53 -22.42
N VAL A 198 -10.95 36.52 -23.42
CA VAL A 198 -10.69 37.71 -24.24
C VAL A 198 -11.90 37.89 -25.13
N ALA A 199 -12.75 38.87 -24.80
CA ALA A 199 -13.80 39.32 -25.68
C ALA A 199 -13.17 39.93 -26.95
N MET A 200 -13.47 39.36 -28.12
CA MET A 200 -13.14 40.00 -29.39
C MET A 200 -14.06 41.21 -29.61
N PRO A 201 -13.55 42.34 -30.14
CA PRO A 201 -14.38 43.49 -30.46
C PRO A 201 -15.17 43.24 -31.76
N SER A 202 -16.46 43.52 -31.70
CA SER A 202 -17.35 43.58 -32.87
C SER A 202 -16.80 44.59 -33.89
N ARG A 203 -16.53 44.13 -35.12
CA ARG A 203 -16.27 45.04 -36.23
C ARG A 203 -17.57 45.74 -36.62
N LYS A 204 -17.49 47.06 -36.73
CA LYS A 204 -18.52 47.96 -37.26
C LYS A 204 -18.88 47.61 -38.70
#